data_AF-A0A6M1T2I2-F1
#
_entry.id   AF-A0A6M1T2I2-F1
#
_cell.length_a   1.000
_cell.length_b   1.000
_cell.length_c   1.000
_cell.angle_alpha   90.00
_cell.angle_beta   90.00
_cell.angle_gamma   90.00
#
_symmetry.space_group_name_H-M   'P 1'
#
loop_
_entity.id
_entity.type
_entity.pdbx_description
1 polymer ?
#
loop_
_entity_poly.entity_id
_entity_poly.type
_entity_poly.pdbx_seq_one_letter_code
_entity_poly.pdbx_strand_id
1 'polypeptide(L)'
;SVSASYKENWGDAPNSKGTPGTANEITPDTTPPTLKSLTVRSGSQLALTFSEQLDDATTENTSNYSLNGGPAISDVTYAASDSVFINLGSPLTNATNYTLTVENVTDIFANTIASTDTSFTYYEVSAADSGDVLVNEFNYEPASGTTEFIELYNPTSKSFDLRNWRLSDNRGYKADISNSQAIIPPDSFAVIAPDNTLLTDYPDINLVVMADFPSLNN
;
A
#
# COMPACT_ATOMS: atom_id res chain seq x y z
N SER A 1 6.66 -14.68 29.67
CA SER A 1 7.52 -15.46 28.76
C SER A 1 6.77 -15.63 27.46
N VAL A 2 7.46 -15.47 26.33
CA VAL A 2 6.86 -15.69 25.01
C VAL A 2 6.50 -17.17 24.86
N SER A 3 5.36 -17.47 24.22
CA SER A 3 4.91 -18.84 24.01
C SER A 3 5.86 -19.61 23.08
N ALA A 4 6.03 -20.91 23.30
CA ALA A 4 6.80 -21.78 22.40
C ALA A 4 6.05 -22.08 21.08
N SER A 5 4.79 -21.63 20.92
CA SER A 5 4.06 -21.73 19.66
C SER A 5 4.56 -20.75 18.59
N TYR A 6 5.21 -19.66 18.99
CA TYR A 6 5.80 -18.69 18.06
C TYR A 6 7.17 -19.18 17.61
N LYS A 7 7.38 -19.28 16.29
CA LYS A 7 8.63 -19.80 15.72
C LYS A 7 9.81 -18.86 16.03
N GLU A 8 9.51 -17.58 16.17
CA GLU A 8 10.41 -16.49 16.56
C GLU A 8 11.02 -16.75 17.95
N ASN A 9 10.31 -17.48 18.80
CA ASN A 9 10.78 -17.87 20.13
C ASN A 9 11.62 -19.18 20.11
N TRP A 10 12.12 -19.60 18.94
CA TRP A 10 12.98 -20.78 18.77
C TRP A 10 14.37 -20.33 18.30
N GLY A 11 15.41 -20.81 18.97
CA GLY A 11 16.78 -20.45 18.67
C GLY A 11 17.78 -21.12 19.61
N ASP A 12 19.05 -20.80 19.42
CA ASP A 12 20.10 -21.27 20.32
C ASP A 12 19.94 -20.67 21.71
N ALA A 13 20.02 -21.52 22.73
CA ALA A 13 20.01 -21.03 24.09
C ALA A 13 21.29 -20.22 24.36
N PRO A 14 21.21 -19.06 25.02
CA PRO A 14 22.37 -18.24 25.34
C PRO A 14 23.29 -18.94 26.37
N ASN A 15 22.78 -19.98 27.03
CA ASN A 15 23.53 -20.82 27.94
C ASN A 15 23.81 -22.19 27.27
N SER A 16 24.98 -22.78 27.54
CA SER A 16 25.42 -24.05 26.93
C SER A 16 24.64 -25.30 27.38
N LYS A 17 23.62 -25.14 28.22
CA LYS A 17 22.83 -26.24 28.81
C LYS A 17 21.36 -26.22 28.36
N GLY A 18 20.92 -25.17 27.68
CA GLY A 18 19.51 -24.93 27.38
C GLY A 18 18.67 -24.68 28.64
N THR A 19 17.34 -24.75 28.46
CA THR A 19 16.36 -24.62 29.54
C THR A 19 15.37 -25.80 29.64
N PRO A 20 15.84 -27.06 29.84
CA PRO A 20 14.96 -28.23 29.86
C PRO A 20 13.88 -28.14 30.95
N GLY A 21 12.62 -28.38 30.56
CA GLY A 21 11.48 -28.38 31.48
C GLY A 21 10.95 -26.98 31.86
N THR A 22 11.49 -25.93 31.26
CA THR A 22 11.05 -24.53 31.45
C THR A 22 10.79 -23.86 30.09
N ALA A 23 10.34 -22.59 30.11
CA ALA A 23 10.16 -21.82 28.87
C ALA A 23 11.48 -21.67 28.09
N ASN A 24 11.38 -21.51 26.77
CA ASN A 24 12.54 -21.24 25.92
C ASN A 24 13.26 -19.99 26.43
N GLU A 25 14.58 -20.08 26.49
CA GLU A 25 15.47 -18.95 26.73
C GLU A 25 16.31 -18.79 25.47
N ILE A 26 16.02 -17.75 24.70
CA ILE A 26 16.80 -17.32 23.54
C ILE A 26 17.31 -15.91 23.79
N THR A 27 18.29 -15.46 23.03
CA THR A 27 18.64 -14.03 23.00
C THR A 27 17.39 -13.23 22.61
N PRO A 28 16.89 -12.32 23.47
CA PRO A 28 15.66 -11.59 23.19
C PRO A 28 15.81 -10.70 21.96
N ASP A 29 14.75 -10.59 21.16
CA ASP A 29 14.64 -9.50 20.21
C ASP A 29 14.51 -8.18 20.97
N THR A 30 15.17 -7.14 20.48
CA THR A 30 15.15 -5.78 21.02
C THR A 30 14.68 -4.74 20.00
N THR A 31 14.22 -5.18 18.83
CA THR A 31 13.84 -4.33 17.71
C THR A 31 12.33 -4.10 17.74
N PRO A 32 11.84 -2.86 17.76
CA PRO A 32 10.41 -2.61 17.62
C PRO A 32 9.89 -2.92 16.22
N PRO A 33 8.60 -3.30 16.11
CA PRO A 33 7.93 -3.38 14.82
C PRO A 33 7.97 -2.06 14.05
N THR A 34 7.96 -2.15 12.73
CA THR A 34 7.85 -1.01 11.82
C THR A 34 6.67 -1.22 10.89
N LEU A 35 5.91 -0.15 10.63
CA LEU A 35 4.82 -0.18 9.66
C LEU A 35 5.41 -0.28 8.25
N LYS A 36 5.13 -1.37 7.54
CA LYS A 36 5.61 -1.61 6.17
C LYS A 36 4.67 -1.07 5.12
N SER A 37 3.37 -1.22 5.30
CA SER A 37 2.40 -0.72 4.33
C SER A 37 1.05 -0.39 4.95
N LEU A 38 0.35 0.54 4.30
CA LEU A 38 -1.07 0.82 4.50
C LEU A 38 -1.75 0.69 3.15
N THR A 39 -2.84 -0.08 3.09
CA THR A 39 -3.72 -0.21 1.93
C THR A 39 -5.14 0.15 2.31
N VAL A 40 -5.81 0.99 1.51
CA VAL A 40 -7.23 1.27 1.66
C VAL A 40 -8.03 0.16 0.98
N ARG A 41 -8.76 -0.66 1.75
CA ARG A 41 -9.55 -1.78 1.21
C ARG A 41 -10.94 -1.33 0.77
N SER A 42 -11.51 -0.36 1.47
CA SER A 42 -12.79 0.27 1.17
C SER A 42 -12.86 1.65 1.85
N GLY A 43 -13.95 2.38 1.63
CA GLY A 43 -14.17 3.66 2.31
C GLY A 43 -14.21 3.54 3.84
N SER A 44 -14.39 2.36 4.44
CA SER A 44 -14.45 2.20 5.90
C SER A 44 -13.46 1.18 6.45
N GLN A 45 -12.49 0.73 5.65
CA GLN A 45 -11.53 -0.28 6.10
C GLN A 45 -10.13 -0.04 5.55
N LEU A 46 -9.15 -0.03 6.45
CA LEU A 46 -7.72 0.00 6.16
C LEU A 46 -7.10 -1.36 6.48
N ALA A 47 -6.02 -1.70 5.78
CA ALA A 47 -5.18 -2.84 6.08
C ALA A 47 -3.74 -2.37 6.27
N LEU A 48 -3.12 -2.84 7.35
CA LEU A 48 -1.74 -2.55 7.68
C LEU A 48 -0.92 -3.83 7.68
N THR A 49 0.35 -3.72 7.29
CA THR A 49 1.34 -4.78 7.49
C THR A 49 2.57 -4.24 8.20
N PHE A 50 3.16 -5.05 9.07
CA PHE A 50 4.30 -4.70 9.93
C PHE A 50 5.53 -5.54 9.61
N SER A 51 6.68 -5.20 10.21
CA SER A 51 7.94 -5.90 9.96
C SER A 51 8.02 -7.30 10.56
N GLU A 52 7.22 -7.57 11.58
CA GLU A 52 7.34 -8.75 12.44
C GLU A 52 6.02 -9.08 13.13
N GLN A 53 6.04 -10.15 13.92
CA GLN A 53 4.87 -10.62 14.62
C GLN A 53 4.50 -9.71 15.80
N LEU A 54 3.26 -9.22 15.78
CA LEU A 54 2.71 -8.35 16.82
C LEU A 54 2.13 -9.14 18.02
N ASP A 55 2.01 -8.46 19.15
CA ASP A 55 1.18 -8.89 20.27
C ASP A 55 -0.27 -8.49 20.07
N ASP A 56 -1.18 -9.48 20.09
CA ASP A 56 -2.61 -9.31 19.82
C ASP A 56 -3.25 -8.26 20.76
N ALA A 57 -2.90 -8.25 22.05
CA ALA A 57 -3.58 -7.41 23.04
C ALA A 57 -3.30 -5.92 22.83
N THR A 58 -2.06 -5.57 22.48
CA THR A 58 -1.73 -4.17 22.13
C THR A 58 -2.19 -3.81 20.73
N THR A 59 -2.21 -4.77 19.81
CA THR A 59 -2.64 -4.56 18.42
C THR A 59 -4.15 -4.29 18.31
N GLU A 60 -4.98 -5.00 19.08
CA GLU A 60 -6.44 -4.82 19.03
C GLU A 60 -6.93 -3.62 19.88
N ASN A 61 -6.03 -2.93 20.59
CA ASN A 61 -6.39 -1.72 21.31
C ASN A 61 -6.52 -0.53 20.36
N THR A 62 -7.76 -0.12 20.08
CA THR A 62 -8.08 1.02 19.19
C THR A 62 -7.41 2.33 19.62
N SER A 63 -7.05 2.50 20.90
CA SER A 63 -6.40 3.72 21.42
C SER A 63 -4.96 3.87 20.91
N ASN A 64 -4.36 2.80 20.38
CA ASN A 64 -3.01 2.79 19.79
C ASN A 64 -2.98 3.32 18.36
N TYR A 65 -4.15 3.72 17.82
CA TYR A 65 -4.31 4.18 16.46
C TYR A 65 -5.12 5.47 16.45
N SER A 66 -4.73 6.42 15.60
CA SER A 66 -5.53 7.60 15.35
C SER A 66 -5.46 8.01 13.88
N LEU A 67 -6.58 8.50 13.34
CA LEU A 67 -6.68 8.94 11.95
C LEU A 67 -6.94 10.44 11.90
N ASN A 68 -5.89 11.23 11.72
CA ASN A 68 -6.00 12.67 11.61
C ASN A 68 -6.76 13.06 10.33
N GLY A 69 -7.69 14.00 10.46
CA GLY A 69 -8.58 14.46 9.39
C GLY A 69 -9.71 13.50 9.07
N GLY A 70 -9.76 12.31 9.70
CA GLY A 70 -10.66 11.22 9.36
C GLY A 70 -11.66 10.82 10.45
N PRO A 71 -12.47 9.79 10.16
CA PRO A 71 -13.40 9.21 11.12
C PRO A 71 -12.67 8.54 12.30
N ALA A 72 -13.39 8.38 13.41
CA ALA A 72 -12.91 7.59 14.53
C ALA A 72 -12.68 6.12 14.11
N ILE A 73 -11.69 5.48 14.72
CA ILE A 73 -11.46 4.04 14.56
C ILE A 73 -12.48 3.31 15.43
N SER A 74 -13.27 2.44 14.81
CA SER A 74 -14.36 1.71 15.47
C SER A 74 -13.90 0.37 16.03
N ASP A 75 -12.96 -0.29 15.32
CA ASP A 75 -12.46 -1.60 15.68
C ASP A 75 -11.09 -1.83 15.01
N VAL A 76 -10.23 -2.60 15.69
CA VAL A 76 -8.97 -3.07 15.14
C VAL A 76 -8.89 -4.58 15.34
N THR A 77 -8.78 -5.32 14.25
CA THR A 77 -8.71 -6.79 14.27
C THR A 77 -7.30 -7.25 13.89
N TYR A 78 -6.71 -8.11 14.72
CA TYR A 78 -5.47 -8.80 14.37
C TYR A 78 -5.76 -9.93 13.37
N ALA A 79 -5.28 -9.79 12.14
CA ALA A 79 -5.70 -10.63 11.02
C ALA A 79 -4.77 -11.82 10.75
N ALA A 80 -3.46 -11.59 10.91
CA ALA A 80 -2.39 -12.57 10.80
C ALA A 80 -1.18 -12.05 11.58
N SER A 81 -0.10 -12.84 11.67
CA SER A 81 1.07 -12.54 12.52
C SER A 81 1.56 -11.08 12.46
N ASP A 82 1.59 -10.49 11.27
CA ASP A 82 2.12 -9.14 11.01
C ASP A 82 1.07 -8.19 10.41
N SER A 83 -0.22 -8.55 10.44
CA SER A 83 -1.25 -7.90 9.63
C SER A 83 -2.46 -7.51 10.46
N VAL A 84 -2.96 -6.29 10.21
CA VAL A 84 -4.03 -5.67 11.01
C VAL A 84 -5.09 -5.09 10.09
N PHE A 85 -6.36 -5.28 10.43
CA PHE A 85 -7.47 -4.56 9.81
C PHE A 85 -8.00 -3.49 10.76
N ILE A 86 -8.13 -2.26 10.25
CA ILE A 86 -8.75 -1.15 10.98
C ILE A 86 -10.10 -0.86 10.34
N ASN A 87 -11.16 -0.98 11.12
CA ASN A 87 -12.50 -0.55 10.73
C ASN A 87 -12.75 0.88 11.23
N LEU A 88 -13.38 1.68 10.39
CA LEU A 88 -13.68 3.09 10.66
C LEU A 88 -15.15 3.26 11.04
N GLY A 89 -15.46 4.23 11.90
CA GLY A 89 -16.81 4.51 12.37
C GLY A 89 -17.73 5.13 11.30
N SER A 90 -17.15 5.72 10.25
CA SER A 90 -17.86 6.18 9.06
C SER A 90 -16.96 6.07 7.83
N PRO A 91 -17.52 6.16 6.60
CA PRO A 91 -16.72 6.21 5.39
C PRO A 91 -15.76 7.42 5.37
N LEU A 92 -14.60 7.21 4.73
CA LEU A 92 -13.65 8.23 4.32
C LEU A 92 -14.29 9.14 3.27
N THR A 93 -13.88 10.40 3.28
CA THR A 93 -14.28 11.41 2.31
C THR A 93 -13.40 11.29 1.07
N ASN A 94 -14.03 11.30 -0.10
CA ASN A 94 -13.32 11.26 -1.38
C ASN A 94 -12.32 12.43 -1.52
N ALA A 95 -11.21 12.17 -2.20
CA ALA A 95 -10.13 13.12 -2.50
C ALA A 95 -9.57 13.83 -1.25
N THR A 96 -9.58 13.16 -0.10
CA THR A 96 -9.08 13.69 1.17
C THR A 96 -7.82 12.95 1.58
N ASN A 97 -6.79 13.70 1.97
CA ASN A 97 -5.57 13.16 2.55
C ASN A 97 -5.73 12.97 4.06
N TYR A 98 -5.36 11.79 4.54
CA TYR A 98 -5.39 11.39 5.93
C TYR A 98 -3.99 11.03 6.41
N THR A 99 -3.76 11.18 7.71
CA THR A 99 -2.56 10.68 8.37
C THR A 99 -2.98 9.70 9.45
N LEU A 100 -2.59 8.44 9.30
CA LEU A 100 -2.73 7.42 10.33
C LEU A 100 -1.47 7.45 11.22
N THR A 101 -1.68 7.62 12.51
CA THR A 101 -0.66 7.45 13.55
C THR A 101 -0.85 6.10 14.23
N VAL A 102 0.23 5.35 14.40
CA VAL A 102 0.28 4.10 15.16
C VAL A 102 1.31 4.23 16.28
N GLU A 103 0.91 3.95 17.52
CA GLU A 103 1.77 4.07 18.70
C GLU A 103 1.42 3.01 19.75
N ASN A 104 2.37 2.66 20.62
CA ASN A 104 2.18 1.73 21.74
C ASN A 104 1.75 0.29 21.36
N VAL A 105 1.84 -0.07 20.08
CA VAL A 105 1.73 -1.46 19.61
C VAL A 105 3.05 -2.17 19.89
N THR A 106 3.01 -3.41 20.38
CA THR A 106 4.21 -4.20 20.67
C THR A 106 4.31 -5.45 19.80
N ASP A 107 5.53 -5.96 19.67
CA ASP A 107 5.74 -7.35 19.24
C ASP A 107 5.45 -8.34 20.39
N ILE A 108 5.58 -9.63 20.09
CA ILE A 108 5.47 -10.71 21.09
C ILE A 108 6.61 -10.71 22.13
N PHE A 109 7.68 -9.94 21.93
CA PHE A 109 8.81 -9.76 22.84
C PHE A 109 8.72 -8.46 23.67
N ALA A 110 7.61 -7.73 23.57
CA ALA A 110 7.33 -6.44 24.22
C ALA A 110 8.17 -5.25 23.73
N ASN A 111 8.79 -5.33 22.54
CA ASN A 111 9.37 -4.17 21.87
C ASN A 111 8.25 -3.29 21.32
N THR A 112 8.28 -2.01 21.65
CA THR A 112 7.15 -1.08 21.45
C THR A 112 7.41 -0.11 20.32
N ILE A 113 6.44 0.05 19.41
CA ILE A 113 6.40 1.18 18.47
C ILE A 113 6.19 2.47 19.28
N ALA A 114 7.21 3.34 19.32
CA ALA A 114 7.08 4.61 20.03
C ALA A 114 5.99 5.50 19.39
N SER A 115 6.09 5.74 18.08
CA SER A 115 5.06 6.35 17.24
C SER A 115 5.52 6.27 15.79
N THR A 116 4.60 6.06 14.85
CA THR A 116 4.87 6.14 13.41
C THR A 116 3.65 6.68 12.68
N ASP A 117 3.90 7.58 11.72
CA ASP A 117 2.88 8.18 10.88
C ASP A 117 2.98 7.66 9.45
N THR A 118 1.83 7.45 8.82
CA THR A 118 1.73 7.21 7.39
C THR A 118 0.57 8.03 6.81
N SER A 119 0.76 8.60 5.63
CA SER A 119 -0.29 9.40 4.98
C SER A 119 -0.77 8.72 3.71
N PHE A 120 -2.07 8.85 3.44
CA PHE A 120 -2.71 8.33 2.24
C PHE A 120 -3.85 9.24 1.81
N THR A 121 -4.14 9.27 0.52
CA THR A 121 -5.35 9.91 -0.01
C THR A 121 -6.37 8.84 -0.38
N TYR A 122 -7.61 9.02 0.06
CA TYR A 122 -8.71 8.16 -0.35
C TYR A 122 -9.37 8.67 -1.62
N TYR A 123 -9.55 7.79 -2.60
CA TYR A 123 -10.36 8.05 -3.78
C TYR A 123 -11.49 7.06 -3.88
N GLU A 124 -12.71 7.58 -3.95
CA GLU A 124 -13.89 6.81 -4.30
C GLU A 124 -13.90 6.61 -5.83
N VAL A 125 -13.63 5.37 -6.26
CA VAL A 125 -13.53 5.04 -7.67
C VAL A 125 -14.89 4.78 -8.28
N SER A 126 -15.10 5.32 -9.47
CA SER A 126 -16.31 5.09 -10.27
C SER A 126 -16.03 4.09 -11.39
N ALA A 127 -17.08 3.43 -11.88
CA ALA A 127 -16.99 2.77 -13.19
C ALA A 127 -16.79 3.84 -14.28
N ALA A 128 -15.85 3.59 -15.19
CA ALA A 128 -15.62 4.47 -16.32
C ALA A 128 -16.55 4.15 -17.48
N ASP A 129 -17.08 5.20 -18.11
CA ASP A 129 -17.82 5.14 -19.36
C ASP A 129 -17.01 5.69 -20.54
N SER A 130 -17.51 5.46 -21.76
CA SER A 130 -16.86 5.99 -22.96
C SER A 130 -16.79 7.52 -22.91
N GLY A 131 -15.59 8.07 -23.03
CA GLY A 131 -15.34 9.51 -22.97
C GLY A 131 -15.00 10.06 -21.57
N ASP A 132 -15.05 9.23 -20.52
CA ASP A 132 -14.67 9.66 -19.15
C ASP A 132 -13.15 9.86 -19.01
N VAL A 133 -12.34 9.02 -19.67
CA VAL A 133 -10.89 9.14 -19.71
C VAL A 133 -10.45 9.32 -21.16
N LEU A 134 -9.67 10.36 -21.40
CA LEU A 134 -9.21 10.78 -22.72
C LEU A 134 -7.72 10.46 -22.87
N VAL A 135 -7.29 10.10 -24.08
CA VAL A 135 -5.86 10.14 -24.41
C VAL A 135 -5.49 11.60 -24.64
N ASN A 136 -4.57 12.14 -23.84
CA ASN A 136 -4.08 13.51 -23.96
C ASN A 136 -2.86 13.58 -24.88
N GLU A 137 -1.86 12.74 -24.61
CA GLU A 137 -0.62 12.69 -25.37
C GLU A 137 -0.19 11.27 -25.71
N PHE A 138 0.56 11.16 -26.80
CA PHE A 138 1.11 9.91 -27.31
C PHE A 138 2.50 10.18 -27.90
N ASN A 139 3.54 9.67 -27.25
CA ASN A 139 4.92 9.86 -27.68
C ASN A 139 5.51 8.53 -28.18
N TYR A 140 5.49 8.35 -29.49
CA TYR A 140 5.96 7.13 -30.17
C TYR A 140 7.40 7.21 -30.70
N GLU A 141 8.00 8.39 -30.69
CA GLU A 141 9.37 8.62 -31.17
C GLU A 141 10.13 9.49 -30.15
N PRO A 142 10.37 8.95 -28.94
CA PRO A 142 11.10 9.66 -27.91
C PRO A 142 12.54 9.98 -28.34
N ALA A 143 13.08 11.09 -27.83
CA ALA A 143 14.50 11.39 -27.97
C ALA A 143 15.36 10.26 -27.35
N SER A 144 16.58 10.09 -27.86
CA SER A 144 17.51 9.08 -27.33
C SER A 144 17.72 9.26 -25.83
N GLY A 145 17.49 8.20 -25.05
CA GLY A 145 17.61 8.21 -23.60
C GLY A 145 16.32 8.54 -22.85
N THR A 146 15.20 8.76 -23.55
CA THR A 146 13.86 8.78 -22.96
C THR A 146 13.02 7.58 -23.46
N THR A 147 11.74 7.52 -23.11
CA THR A 147 10.90 6.34 -23.34
C THR A 147 9.55 6.69 -23.96
N GLU A 148 8.93 5.72 -24.62
CA GLU A 148 7.58 5.85 -25.20
C GLU A 148 6.54 5.99 -24.08
N PHE A 149 5.48 6.76 -24.31
CA PHE A 149 4.39 6.86 -23.35
C PHE A 149 3.04 7.19 -23.98
N ILE A 150 1.98 6.86 -23.25
CA ILE A 150 0.62 7.33 -23.46
C ILE A 150 0.19 8.10 -22.21
N GLU A 151 -0.23 9.35 -22.37
CA GLU A 151 -0.82 10.11 -21.28
C GLU A 151 -2.34 10.06 -21.36
N LEU A 152 -2.95 9.73 -20.23
CA LEU A 152 -4.38 9.78 -20.02
C LEU A 152 -4.74 11.03 -19.23
N TYR A 153 -5.86 11.67 -19.59
CA TYR A 153 -6.47 12.77 -18.85
C TYR A 153 -7.87 12.39 -18.39
N ASN A 154 -8.16 12.67 -17.12
CA ASN A 154 -9.49 12.58 -16.54
C ASN A 154 -10.09 13.97 -16.35
N PRO A 155 -10.92 14.47 -17.29
CA PRO A 155 -11.62 15.76 -17.16
C PRO A 155 -12.80 15.73 -16.18
N THR A 156 -13.14 14.58 -15.61
CA THR A 156 -14.36 14.41 -14.81
C THR A 156 -14.12 14.76 -13.34
N SER A 157 -15.22 14.84 -12.57
CA SER A 157 -15.15 14.94 -11.11
C SER A 157 -15.02 13.57 -10.41
N LYS A 158 -14.91 12.47 -11.16
CA LYS A 158 -14.82 11.09 -10.64
C LYS A 158 -13.36 10.66 -10.59
N SER A 159 -13.02 9.69 -9.75
CA SER A 159 -11.74 8.98 -9.84
C SER A 159 -11.92 7.65 -10.56
N PHE A 160 -10.91 7.21 -11.30
CA PHE A 160 -10.91 5.89 -11.96
C PHE A 160 -9.70 5.07 -11.55
N ASP A 161 -9.88 3.75 -11.40
CA ASP A 161 -8.78 2.80 -11.19
C ASP A 161 -8.45 2.13 -12.52
N LEU A 162 -7.22 2.37 -13.02
CA LEU A 162 -6.70 1.80 -14.26
C LEU A 162 -6.33 0.31 -14.10
N ARG A 163 -6.41 -0.25 -12.89
CA ARG A 163 -6.21 -1.67 -12.65
C ARG A 163 -7.15 -2.50 -13.53
N ASN A 164 -6.59 -3.51 -14.19
CA ASN A 164 -7.28 -4.38 -15.16
C ASN A 164 -7.80 -3.67 -16.43
N TRP A 165 -7.49 -2.38 -16.63
CA TRP A 165 -7.70 -1.78 -17.95
C TRP A 165 -6.67 -2.33 -18.92
N ARG A 166 -7.05 -2.41 -20.19
CA ARG A 166 -6.21 -3.01 -21.22
C ARG A 166 -5.88 -2.00 -22.31
N LEU A 167 -4.61 -1.97 -22.69
CA LEU A 167 -4.14 -1.28 -23.88
C LEU A 167 -4.03 -2.27 -25.03
N SER A 168 -4.45 -1.85 -26.23
CA SER A 168 -4.37 -2.64 -27.45
C SER A 168 -3.96 -1.77 -28.61
N ASP A 169 -3.14 -2.31 -29.49
CA ASP A 169 -2.85 -1.73 -30.80
C ASP A 169 -3.68 -2.42 -31.90
N ASN A 170 -3.42 -2.05 -33.16
CA ASN A 170 -4.08 -2.62 -34.34
C ASN A 170 -3.72 -4.10 -34.60
N ARG A 171 -2.77 -4.69 -33.85
CA ARG A 171 -2.47 -6.14 -33.89
C ARG A 171 -3.45 -6.93 -33.02
N GLY A 172 -4.25 -6.24 -32.22
CA GLY A 172 -5.29 -6.84 -31.38
C GLY A 172 -4.77 -7.51 -30.10
N TYR A 173 -3.47 -7.39 -29.82
CA TYR A 173 -2.90 -7.83 -28.55
C TYR A 173 -3.34 -6.88 -27.44
N LYS A 174 -3.94 -7.42 -26.38
CA LYS A 174 -4.42 -6.67 -25.23
C LYS A 174 -3.56 -6.98 -24.02
N ALA A 175 -2.83 -5.99 -23.53
CA ALA A 175 -2.05 -6.11 -22.30
C ALA A 175 -2.69 -5.28 -21.19
N ASP A 176 -2.64 -5.80 -19.96
CA ASP A 176 -3.14 -5.10 -18.78
C ASP A 176 -2.20 -3.93 -18.45
N ILE A 177 -2.77 -2.73 -18.24
CA ILE A 177 -2.01 -1.51 -17.89
C ILE A 177 -1.38 -1.66 -16.51
N SER A 178 -2.13 -2.18 -15.55
CA SER A 178 -1.66 -2.45 -14.18
C SER A 178 -2.45 -3.59 -13.55
N ASN A 179 -1.75 -4.41 -12.74
CA ASN A 179 -2.35 -5.43 -11.87
C ASN A 179 -2.54 -4.93 -10.43
N SER A 180 -1.92 -3.81 -10.06
CA SER A 180 -2.13 -3.09 -8.81
C SER A 180 -3.03 -1.88 -9.03
N GLN A 181 -3.60 -1.35 -7.94
CA GLN A 181 -4.41 -0.14 -8.00
C GLN A 181 -3.59 1.02 -8.59
N ALA A 182 -4.16 1.71 -9.57
CA ALA A 182 -3.55 2.84 -10.25
C ALA A 182 -4.62 3.90 -10.50
N ILE A 183 -4.74 4.86 -9.59
CA ILE A 183 -5.82 5.85 -9.61
C ILE A 183 -5.46 7.01 -10.52
N ILE A 184 -6.39 7.43 -11.36
CA ILE A 184 -6.42 8.75 -11.98
C ILE A 184 -7.48 9.62 -11.28
N PRO A 185 -7.06 10.57 -10.42
CA PRO A 185 -7.96 11.50 -9.73
C PRO A 185 -8.79 12.39 -10.67
N PRO A 186 -9.77 13.15 -10.15
CA PRO A 186 -10.46 14.18 -10.90
C PRO A 186 -9.50 15.25 -11.42
N ASP A 187 -9.77 15.78 -12.62
CA ASP A 187 -9.00 16.85 -13.27
C ASP A 187 -7.48 16.60 -13.24
N SER A 188 -7.05 15.38 -13.56
CA SER A 188 -5.66 14.97 -13.44
C SER A 188 -5.22 14.03 -14.55
N PHE A 189 -3.90 13.79 -14.60
CA PHE A 189 -3.25 12.98 -15.63
C PHE A 189 -2.68 11.69 -15.05
N ALA A 190 -2.54 10.67 -15.89
CA ALA A 190 -1.76 9.48 -15.63
C ALA A 190 -0.92 9.13 -16.86
N VAL A 191 0.36 8.84 -16.66
CA VAL A 191 1.30 8.51 -17.74
C VAL A 191 1.55 7.02 -17.71
N ILE A 192 1.32 6.32 -18.82
CA ILE A 192 1.60 4.90 -18.98
C ILE A 192 2.87 4.76 -19.83
N ALA A 193 3.88 4.05 -19.32
CA ALA A 193 5.18 3.89 -19.98
C ALA A 193 5.78 2.49 -19.70
N PRO A 194 6.74 2.00 -20.51
CA PRO A 194 7.37 0.69 -20.29
C PRO A 194 8.34 0.67 -19.09
N ASP A 195 8.82 1.84 -18.66
CA ASP A 195 9.82 2.01 -17.61
C ASP A 195 9.64 3.34 -16.85
N ASN A 196 10.53 3.62 -15.91
CA ASN A 196 10.48 4.81 -15.05
C ASN A 196 11.44 5.95 -15.46
N THR A 197 12.01 5.91 -16.67
CA THR A 197 13.00 6.88 -17.12
C THR A 197 12.47 8.33 -17.08
N LEU A 198 11.17 8.52 -17.36
CA LEU A 198 10.49 9.82 -17.30
C LEU A 198 10.54 10.49 -15.92
N LEU A 199 10.68 9.73 -14.83
CA LEU A 199 10.77 10.31 -13.47
C LEU A 199 12.05 11.12 -13.25
N THR A 200 13.06 10.98 -14.12
CA THR A 200 14.27 11.80 -14.06
C THR A 200 13.97 13.27 -14.35
N ASP A 201 13.13 13.53 -15.36
CA ASP A 201 12.77 14.88 -15.80
C ASP A 201 11.45 15.34 -15.17
N TYR A 202 10.56 14.40 -14.84
CA TYR A 202 9.22 14.64 -14.29
C TYR A 202 8.99 13.81 -13.01
N PRO A 203 9.61 14.16 -11.88
CA PRO A 203 9.58 13.33 -10.67
C PRO A 203 8.19 13.19 -10.03
N ASP A 204 7.28 14.13 -10.31
CA ASP A 204 5.97 14.23 -9.65
C ASP A 204 4.80 13.71 -10.50
N ILE A 205 5.05 13.13 -11.68
CA ILE A 205 3.98 12.58 -12.52
C ILE A 205 3.37 11.33 -11.90
N ASN A 206 2.08 11.12 -12.15
CA ASN A 206 1.40 9.87 -11.86
C ASN A 206 1.80 8.82 -12.91
N LEU A 207 2.96 8.20 -12.74
CA LEU A 207 3.48 7.18 -13.65
C LEU A 207 2.93 5.79 -13.31
N VAL A 208 2.38 5.13 -14.31
CA VAL A 208 1.99 3.72 -14.30
C VAL A 208 2.94 2.95 -15.22
N VAL A 209 3.89 2.22 -14.62
CA VAL A 209 4.81 1.37 -15.39
C VAL A 209 4.09 0.11 -15.84
N MET A 210 3.95 -0.05 -17.16
CA MET A 210 3.28 -1.18 -17.79
C MET A 210 4.31 -2.17 -18.32
N ALA A 211 4.38 -3.35 -17.71
CA ALA A 211 5.41 -4.35 -18.05
C ALA A 211 5.33 -4.86 -19.50
N ASP A 212 4.11 -5.07 -20.01
CA ASP A 212 3.83 -5.55 -21.37
C ASP A 212 3.43 -4.41 -22.31
N PHE A 213 4.07 -3.24 -22.18
CA PHE A 213 3.77 -2.08 -23.00
C PHE A 213 4.02 -2.38 -24.49
N PRO A 214 3.01 -2.24 -25.37
CA PRO A 214 3.17 -2.49 -26.80
C PRO A 214 4.00 -1.38 -27.43
N SER A 215 4.95 -1.73 -28.31
CA SER A 215 5.67 -0.73 -29.10
C SER A 215 4.67 0.11 -29.90
N LEU A 216 4.81 1.42 -29.89
CA LEU A 216 3.83 2.34 -30.48
C LEU A 216 3.85 2.41 -32.03
N ASN A 217 4.33 1.34 -32.69
CA ASN A 217 4.43 1.16 -34.15
C ASN A 217 5.29 2.22 -34.86
N ASN A 218 6.54 2.38 -34.41
CA ASN A 218 7.61 2.99 -35.21
C ASN A 218 8.15 2.06 -36.32
#